data_AF-A0A497K0P2-F1
#
_entry.id   AF-A0A497K0P2-F1
#
_cell.length_a   1.000
_cell.length_b   1.000
_cell.length_c   1.000
_cell.angle_alpha   90.00
_cell.angle_beta   90.00
_cell.angle_gamma   90.00
#
_symmetry.space_group_name_H-M   'P 1'
#
loop_
_entity.id
_entity.type
_entity.pdbx_description
1 polymer ?
#
loop_
_entity_poly.entity_id
_entity_poly.type
_entity_poly.pdbx_seq_one_letter_code
_entity_poly.pdbx_strand_id
1 'polypeptide(L)'
;RAGLIEDKPTRLYGAQGEGSAPIVDAFKAGWDDIIPIEYPDTVAKSLAIGDPGDGYYVLKHLRETGGAAEDVSNHEILDAIKLVAETEGVFTEPAGGVTVAVLKKLAEAGHFKPDEKVVCAVTGSGFKATDTIQNVLVSPPVIKPTLSSFKEQKEASTW
;
A
#
# COMPACT_ATOMS: atom_id res chain seq x y z
N ARG A 1 -12.62 7.60 22.49
CA ARG A 1 -12.13 6.22 22.22
C ARG A 1 -13.23 5.22 22.60
N ALA A 2 -13.40 4.12 21.85
CA ALA A 2 -14.49 3.16 22.07
C ALA A 2 -14.26 2.12 23.19
N GLY A 3 -13.06 2.08 23.81
CA GLY A 3 -12.76 1.17 24.93
C GLY A 3 -12.58 -0.31 24.57
N LEU A 4 -12.45 -0.63 23.27
CA LEU A 4 -12.35 -2.00 22.77
C LEU A 4 -10.95 -2.63 22.91
N ILE A 5 -9.94 -1.79 23.14
CA ILE A 5 -8.55 -2.22 23.37
C ILE A 5 -8.01 -1.49 24.60
N GLU A 6 -7.04 -2.10 25.27
CA GLU A 6 -6.30 -1.46 26.35
C GLU A 6 -5.74 -0.11 25.89
N ASP A 7 -5.80 0.89 26.78
CA ASP A 7 -5.29 2.22 26.48
C ASP A 7 -3.76 2.19 26.43
N LYS A 8 -3.22 2.01 25.22
CA LYS A 8 -1.79 1.99 24.94
C LYS A 8 -1.43 3.13 23.99
N PRO A 9 -0.27 3.76 24.17
CA PRO A 9 0.22 4.73 23.20
C PRO A 9 0.46 4.02 21.86
N THR A 10 -0.33 4.40 20.85
CA THR A 10 -0.22 3.89 19.48
C THR A 10 0.29 5.00 18.58
N ARG A 11 1.26 4.68 17.73
CA ARG A 11 1.77 5.59 16.69
C ARG A 11 0.95 5.43 15.42
N LEU A 12 0.60 6.54 14.78
CA LEU A 12 -0.11 6.53 13.50
C LEU A 12 0.87 6.73 12.35
N TYR A 13 0.69 5.97 11.27
CA TYR A 13 1.53 6.09 10.09
C TYR A 13 0.67 6.45 8.88
N GLY A 14 1.02 7.53 8.19
CA GLY A 14 0.35 8.00 6.99
C GLY A 14 0.95 7.36 5.75
N ALA A 15 0.11 6.98 4.80
CA ALA A 15 0.52 6.34 3.55
C ALA A 15 -0.22 6.96 2.37
N GLN A 16 0.51 7.47 1.38
CA GLN A 16 -0.08 7.99 0.13
C GLN A 16 0.70 7.48 -1.09
N GLY A 17 0.08 7.55 -2.27
CA GLY A 17 0.82 7.36 -3.52
C GLY A 17 1.51 8.67 -3.92
N GLU A 18 2.74 8.62 -4.44
CA GLU A 18 3.57 9.78 -4.80
C GLU A 18 2.81 10.86 -5.59
N GLY A 19 2.04 10.48 -6.62
CA GLY A 19 1.27 11.45 -7.41
C GLY A 19 -0.03 11.94 -6.77
N SER A 20 -0.31 11.58 -5.51
CA SER A 20 -1.47 12.02 -4.74
C SER A 20 -1.14 12.12 -3.24
N ALA A 21 -0.02 12.78 -2.91
CA ALA A 21 0.61 12.79 -1.59
C ALA A 21 0.54 14.12 -0.78
N PRO A 22 -0.52 14.95 -0.85
CA PRO A 22 -0.51 16.30 -0.25
C PRO A 22 -0.33 16.32 1.28
N ILE A 23 -0.70 15.25 2.00
CA ILE A 23 -0.52 15.14 3.46
C ILE A 23 0.92 14.72 3.78
N VAL A 24 1.49 13.78 3.02
CA VAL A 24 2.88 13.34 3.19
C VAL A 24 3.83 14.51 2.90
N ASP A 25 3.58 15.26 1.83
CA ASP A 25 4.36 16.45 1.47
C ASP A 25 4.36 17.48 2.60
N ALA A 26 3.17 17.83 3.11
CA ALA A 26 3.02 18.74 4.23
C ALA A 26 3.68 18.21 5.52
N PHE A 27 3.57 16.91 5.81
CA PHE A 27 4.19 16.28 6.97
C PHE A 27 5.72 16.40 6.91
N LYS A 28 6.33 16.02 5.77
CA LYS A 28 7.78 16.06 5.54
C LYS A 28 8.33 17.49 5.54
N ALA A 29 7.57 18.44 5.00
CA ALA A 29 7.94 19.85 4.97
C ALA A 29 7.68 20.59 6.30
N GLY A 30 7.02 19.96 7.26
CA GLY A 30 6.68 20.57 8.55
C GLY A 30 5.59 21.63 8.47
N TRP A 31 4.72 21.58 7.45
CA TRP A 31 3.63 22.54 7.25
C TRP A 31 2.40 22.19 8.07
N ASP A 32 1.70 23.19 8.59
CA ASP A 32 0.46 22.96 9.35
C ASP A 32 -0.76 22.67 8.47
N ASP A 33 -0.69 23.07 7.20
CA ASP A 33 -1.73 22.86 6.20
C ASP A 33 -1.18 22.12 4.98
N ILE A 34 -2.09 21.50 4.23
CA ILE A 34 -1.77 20.83 2.96
C ILE A 34 -1.83 21.82 1.80
N ILE A 35 -1.04 21.56 0.76
CA ILE A 35 -1.17 22.23 -0.53
C ILE A 35 -1.90 21.28 -1.47
N PRO A 36 -3.07 21.65 -2.01
CA PRO A 36 -3.81 20.78 -2.91
C PRO A 36 -3.04 20.41 -4.18
N ILE A 37 -3.21 19.16 -4.62
CA ILE A 37 -2.74 18.67 -5.92
C ILE A 37 -3.90 18.71 -6.91
N GLU A 38 -3.82 19.56 -7.93
CA GLU A 38 -4.93 19.76 -8.89
C GLU A 38 -5.22 18.51 -9.73
N TYR A 39 -4.18 17.77 -10.10
CA TYR A 39 -4.28 16.56 -10.94
C TYR A 39 -3.56 15.37 -10.29
N PRO A 40 -4.20 14.69 -9.32
CA PRO A 40 -3.61 13.51 -8.70
C PRO A 40 -3.42 12.38 -9.72
N ASP A 41 -2.22 11.81 -9.79
CA ASP A 41 -1.88 10.71 -10.70
C ASP A 41 -1.34 9.51 -9.92
N THR A 42 -2.20 8.54 -9.69
CA THR A 42 -1.81 7.30 -9.01
C THR A 42 -2.64 6.13 -9.50
N VAL A 43 -2.03 4.96 -9.49
CA VAL A 43 -2.71 3.70 -9.76
C VAL A 43 -3.75 3.37 -8.67
N ALA A 44 -3.60 3.95 -7.46
CA ALA A 44 -4.57 3.86 -6.38
C ALA A 44 -5.71 4.87 -6.54
N LYS A 45 -6.58 4.64 -7.53
CA LYS A 45 -7.69 5.55 -7.89
C LYS A 45 -8.57 5.99 -6.71
N SER A 46 -8.79 5.14 -5.72
CA SER A 46 -9.58 5.49 -4.52
C SER A 46 -8.88 6.45 -3.56
N LEU A 47 -7.57 6.62 -3.71
CA LEU A 47 -6.73 7.55 -2.96
C LEU A 47 -6.29 8.76 -3.80
N ALA A 48 -6.74 8.88 -5.05
CA ALA A 48 -6.47 10.01 -5.95
C ALA A 48 -7.25 11.27 -5.51
N ILE A 49 -6.93 11.76 -4.32
CA ILE A 49 -7.56 12.89 -3.64
C ILE A 49 -6.49 13.96 -3.43
N GLY A 50 -6.59 15.01 -4.25
CA GLY A 50 -5.64 16.11 -4.24
C GLY A 50 -5.86 17.11 -3.11
N ASP A 51 -7.09 17.23 -2.61
CA ASP A 51 -7.48 18.12 -1.52
C ASP A 51 -8.25 17.35 -0.43
N PRO A 52 -7.58 16.52 0.38
CA PRO A 52 -8.22 15.77 1.45
C PRO A 52 -8.72 16.71 2.56
N GLY A 53 -10.03 16.80 2.72
CA GLY A 53 -10.68 17.71 3.69
C GLY A 53 -10.27 17.51 5.15
N ASP A 54 -9.80 16.32 5.52
CA ASP A 54 -9.30 16.01 6.86
C ASP A 54 -7.77 16.14 7.00
N GLY A 55 -7.07 16.66 5.99
CA GLY A 55 -5.60 16.71 5.94
C GLY A 55 -4.96 17.37 7.16
N TYR A 56 -5.51 18.50 7.62
CA TYR A 56 -5.10 19.18 8.85
C TYR A 56 -5.17 18.26 10.08
N TYR A 57 -6.27 17.51 10.24
CA TYR A 57 -6.43 16.59 11.37
C TYR A 57 -5.45 15.43 11.28
N VAL A 58 -5.20 14.90 10.09
CA VAL A 58 -4.22 13.82 9.89
C VAL A 58 -2.83 14.28 10.30
N LEU A 59 -2.36 15.45 9.83
CA LEU A 59 -1.06 16.03 10.21
C LEU A 59 -0.90 16.16 11.72
N LYS A 60 -1.93 16.69 12.38
CA LYS A 60 -1.97 16.82 13.84
C LYS A 60 -1.80 15.47 14.54
N HIS A 61 -2.57 14.46 14.15
CA HIS A 61 -2.52 13.14 14.79
C HIS A 61 -1.21 12.39 14.53
N LEU A 62 -0.62 12.53 13.34
CA LEU A 62 0.70 11.96 13.04
C LEU A 62 1.77 12.50 13.99
N ARG A 63 1.77 13.83 14.22
CA ARG A 63 2.70 14.50 15.13
C ARG A 63 2.46 14.15 16.60
N GLU A 64 1.21 14.24 17.05
CA GLU A 64 0.83 13.96 18.44
C GLU A 64 1.16 12.53 18.86
N THR A 65 1.04 11.57 17.94
CA THR A 65 1.36 10.17 18.20
C THR A 65 2.83 9.82 18.01
N GLY A 66 3.67 10.76 17.55
CA GLY A 66 5.08 10.50 17.24
C GLY A 66 5.26 9.50 16.10
N GLY A 67 4.31 9.48 15.17
CA GLY A 67 4.32 8.63 13.99
C GLY A 67 5.10 9.22 12.83
N ALA A 68 4.87 8.69 11.63
CA ALA A 68 5.51 9.15 10.39
C ALA A 68 4.54 9.09 9.22
N ALA A 69 4.83 9.77 8.12
CA ALA A 69 4.09 9.63 6.87
C ALA A 69 5.05 9.43 5.71
N GLU A 70 4.69 8.52 4.82
CA GLU A 70 5.49 8.21 3.64
C GLU A 70 4.62 8.01 2.40
N ASP A 71 5.26 8.24 1.26
CA ASP A 71 4.71 8.07 -0.07
C ASP A 71 5.43 6.96 -0.83
N VAL A 72 4.74 6.37 -1.80
CA VAL A 72 5.25 5.27 -2.63
C VAL A 72 4.83 5.44 -4.09
N SER A 73 5.71 5.01 -4.98
CA SER A 73 5.49 5.01 -6.41
C SER A 73 4.42 4.00 -6.84
N ASN A 74 3.85 4.18 -8.03
CA ASN A 74 2.92 3.21 -8.63
C ASN A 74 3.53 1.82 -8.77
N HIS A 75 4.85 1.71 -9.00
CA HIS A 75 5.54 0.42 -9.08
C HIS A 75 5.58 -0.28 -7.73
N GLU A 76 5.98 0.43 -6.67
CA GLU A 76 6.02 -0.11 -5.30
C GLU A 76 4.64 -0.55 -4.82
N ILE A 77 3.58 0.18 -5.20
CA ILE A 77 2.19 -0.21 -4.91
C ILE A 77 1.89 -1.57 -5.55
N LEU A 78 2.20 -1.76 -6.83
CA LEU A 78 1.92 -3.01 -7.54
C LEU A 78 2.74 -4.19 -7.01
N ASP A 79 4.02 -3.95 -6.69
CA ASP A 79 4.89 -4.94 -6.06
C ASP A 79 4.39 -5.35 -4.68
N ALA A 80 3.91 -4.40 -3.88
CA ALA A 80 3.35 -4.70 -2.56
C ALA A 80 2.09 -5.55 -2.63
N ILE A 81 1.24 -5.33 -3.63
CA ILE A 81 0.06 -6.19 -3.84
C ILE A 81 0.49 -7.62 -4.20
N LYS A 82 1.47 -7.78 -5.09
CA LYS A 82 2.02 -9.10 -5.46
C LYS A 82 2.62 -9.79 -4.25
N LEU A 83 3.46 -9.08 -3.49
CA LEU A 83 4.11 -9.58 -2.29
C LEU A 83 3.11 -10.20 -1.32
N VAL A 84 2.10 -9.42 -0.90
CA VAL A 84 1.16 -9.89 0.12
C VAL A 84 0.20 -10.97 -0.41
N ALA A 85 -0.08 -10.98 -1.72
CA ALA A 85 -0.83 -12.07 -2.34
C ALA A 85 -0.03 -13.38 -2.38
N GLU A 86 1.26 -13.30 -2.69
CA GLU A 86 2.15 -14.47 -2.83
C GLU A 86 2.60 -15.03 -1.48
N THR A 87 2.82 -14.18 -0.46
CA THR A 87 3.34 -14.64 0.85
C THR A 87 2.26 -14.88 1.88
N GLU A 88 1.18 -14.08 1.89
CA GLU A 88 0.14 -14.16 2.93
C GLU A 88 -1.23 -14.61 2.40
N GLY A 89 -1.38 -14.77 1.07
CA GLY A 89 -2.67 -15.09 0.46
C GLY A 89 -3.70 -13.98 0.56
N VAL A 90 -3.29 -12.73 0.79
CA VAL A 90 -4.19 -11.57 0.87
C VAL A 90 -4.19 -10.83 -0.47
N PHE A 91 -5.34 -10.77 -1.13
CA PHE A 91 -5.48 -10.02 -2.38
C PHE A 91 -6.15 -8.66 -2.15
N THR A 92 -5.36 -7.59 -2.15
CA THR A 92 -5.80 -6.21 -1.88
C THR A 92 -5.98 -5.38 -3.15
N GLU A 93 -6.86 -4.38 -3.09
CA GLU A 93 -6.88 -3.30 -4.09
C GLU A 93 -5.64 -2.38 -3.91
N PRO A 94 -5.33 -1.51 -4.89
CA PRO A 94 -4.17 -0.62 -4.82
C PRO A 94 -4.05 0.23 -3.55
N ALA A 95 -5.17 0.63 -2.92
CA ALA A 95 -5.13 1.36 -1.66
C ALA A 95 -4.48 0.56 -0.50
N GLY A 96 -4.71 -0.76 -0.42
CA GLY A 96 -3.96 -1.59 0.52
C GLY A 96 -2.54 -1.90 0.03
N GLY A 97 -2.29 -1.84 -1.28
CA GLY A 97 -0.92 -1.84 -1.82
C GLY A 97 -0.10 -0.66 -1.31
N VAL A 98 -0.70 0.55 -1.23
CA VAL A 98 -0.07 1.75 -0.66
C VAL A 98 0.34 1.53 0.79
N THR A 99 -0.54 1.00 1.65
CA THR A 99 -0.24 0.80 3.07
C THR A 99 0.85 -0.26 3.29
N VAL A 100 0.83 -1.35 2.52
CA VAL A 100 1.85 -2.41 2.59
C VAL A 100 3.20 -1.91 2.07
N ALA A 101 3.23 -1.16 0.96
CA ALA A 101 4.45 -0.59 0.41
C ALA A 101 5.10 0.41 1.39
N VAL A 102 4.30 1.31 1.98
CA VAL A 102 4.78 2.24 3.00
C VAL A 102 5.25 1.52 4.25
N LEU A 103 4.53 0.49 4.71
CA LEU A 103 4.97 -0.35 5.82
C LEU A 103 6.35 -0.94 5.56
N LYS A 104 6.56 -1.52 4.36
CA LYS A 104 7.86 -2.06 3.95
C LYS A 104 8.95 -1.00 3.99
N LYS A 105 8.73 0.16 3.36
CA LYS A 105 9.66 1.30 3.33
C LYS A 105 10.05 1.78 4.73
N LEU A 106 9.07 1.93 5.63
CA LEU A 106 9.30 2.34 7.02
C LEU A 106 10.04 1.27 7.84
N ALA A 107 9.74 -0.01 7.60
CA ALA A 107 10.43 -1.12 8.27
C ALA A 107 11.89 -1.20 7.85
N GLU A 108 12.18 -1.06 6.55
CA GLU A 108 13.54 -1.01 6.01
C GLU A 108 14.34 0.19 6.52
N ALA A 109 13.66 1.33 6.76
CA ALA A 109 14.24 2.51 7.38
C ALA A 109 14.37 2.41 8.92
N GLY A 110 13.98 1.30 9.54
CA GLY A 110 14.18 1.05 10.97
C GLY A 110 13.19 1.76 11.90
N HIS A 111 12.00 2.14 11.42
CA HIS A 111 10.99 2.82 12.24
C HIS A 111 10.35 1.93 13.33
N PHE A 112 10.48 0.61 13.22
CA PHE A 112 9.86 -0.36 14.13
C PHE A 112 10.91 -1.19 14.83
N LYS A 113 10.67 -1.52 16.10
CA LYS A 113 11.50 -2.52 16.80
C LYS A 113 11.18 -3.93 16.27
N PRO A 114 12.13 -4.88 16.35
CA PRO A 114 11.90 -6.25 15.87
C PRO A 114 10.72 -6.98 16.54
N ASP A 115 10.37 -6.62 17.78
CA ASP A 115 9.28 -7.20 18.57
C ASP A 115 8.01 -6.32 18.59
N GLU A 116 7.99 -5.23 17.81
CA GLU A 116 6.87 -4.31 17.76
C GLU A 116 5.69 -4.89 16.99
N LYS A 117 4.47 -4.66 17.49
CA LYS A 117 3.24 -5.06 16.81
C LYS A 117 2.75 -3.92 15.94
N VAL A 118 2.75 -4.14 14.63
CA VAL A 118 2.24 -3.20 13.63
C VAL A 118 0.96 -3.76 13.01
N VAL A 119 -0.04 -2.90 12.84
CA VAL A 119 -1.29 -3.23 12.15
C VAL A 119 -1.31 -2.49 10.83
N CYS A 120 -1.29 -3.22 9.73
CA CYS A 120 -1.45 -2.67 8.38
C CYS A 120 -2.93 -2.72 7.98
N ALA A 121 -3.53 -1.56 7.71
CA ALA A 121 -4.91 -1.50 7.26
C ALA A 121 -5.01 -1.84 5.77
N VAL A 122 -5.57 -3.00 5.46
CA VAL A 122 -5.95 -3.41 4.10
C VAL A 122 -7.43 -3.09 3.93
N THR A 123 -7.72 -1.93 3.35
CA THR A 123 -9.06 -1.31 3.38
C THR A 123 -10.02 -1.85 2.32
N GLY A 124 -9.54 -2.59 1.32
CA GLY A 124 -10.38 -3.11 0.25
C GLY A 124 -9.80 -4.32 -0.48
N SER A 125 -10.70 -5.08 -1.07
CA SER A 125 -10.38 -6.33 -1.78
C SER A 125 -9.90 -6.06 -3.21
N GLY A 126 -8.90 -6.83 -3.66
CA GLY A 126 -8.33 -6.73 -5.01
C GLY A 126 -9.34 -6.96 -6.14
N PHE A 127 -10.48 -7.61 -5.86
CA PHE A 127 -11.56 -7.76 -6.83
C PHE A 127 -12.21 -6.45 -7.28
N LYS A 128 -11.98 -5.34 -6.57
CA LYS A 128 -12.49 -4.01 -6.95
C LYS A 128 -11.69 -3.35 -8.07
N ALA A 129 -10.46 -3.78 -8.31
CA ALA A 129 -9.52 -3.13 -9.24
C ALA A 129 -8.65 -4.16 -9.99
N THR A 130 -9.28 -5.23 -10.51
CA THR A 130 -8.56 -6.31 -11.20
C THR A 130 -7.82 -5.84 -12.46
N ASP A 131 -8.34 -4.81 -13.13
CA ASP A 131 -7.74 -4.16 -14.30
C ASP A 131 -6.32 -3.64 -14.01
N THR A 132 -6.12 -3.13 -12.80
CA THR A 132 -4.83 -2.55 -12.37
C THR A 132 -3.73 -3.60 -12.33
N ILE A 133 -4.07 -4.83 -11.91
CA ILE A 133 -3.10 -5.90 -11.69
C ILE A 133 -2.94 -6.76 -12.93
N GLN A 134 -4.00 -6.94 -13.72
CA GLN A 134 -3.96 -7.74 -14.95
C GLN A 134 -2.83 -7.33 -15.90
N ASN A 135 -2.53 -6.02 -15.99
CA ASN A 135 -1.49 -5.51 -16.87
C ASN A 135 -0.05 -5.84 -16.41
N VAL A 136 0.12 -6.29 -15.15
CA VAL A 136 1.44 -6.64 -14.59
C VAL A 136 1.57 -8.14 -14.26
N LEU A 137 0.56 -8.94 -14.60
CA LEU A 137 0.63 -10.39 -14.50
C LEU A 137 1.23 -10.98 -15.77
N VAL A 138 2.03 -12.04 -15.59
CA VAL A 138 2.55 -12.82 -16.71
C VAL A 138 1.49 -13.82 -17.14
N SER A 139 1.10 -13.77 -18.42
CA SER A 139 0.19 -14.76 -18.98
C SER A 139 0.82 -16.16 -18.88
N PRO A 140 0.06 -17.17 -18.41
CA PRO A 140 0.57 -18.53 -18.38
C PRO A 140 0.88 -19.01 -19.81
N PRO A 141 1.88 -19.87 -19.98
CA PRO A 141 2.24 -20.42 -21.28
C PRO A 141 1.06 -21.23 -21.84
N VAL A 142 0.75 -21.01 -23.11
CA VAL A 142 -0.32 -21.75 -23.81
C VAL A 142 0.23 -23.08 -24.29
N ILE A 143 -0.33 -24.17 -23.78
CA ILE A 143 0.07 -25.55 -24.10
C ILE A 143 -1.01 -26.29 -24.88
N LYS A 144 -0.65 -27.42 -25.50
CA LYS A 144 -1.64 -28.31 -26.12
C LYS A 144 -2.49 -28.97 -25.02
N PRO A 145 -3.77 -29.31 -25.28
CA PRO A 145 -4.66 -29.94 -24.30
C PRO A 145 -4.33 -31.43 -24.11
N THR A 146 -3.07 -31.75 -23.80
CA THR A 146 -2.58 -33.11 -23.59
C THR A 146 -1.76 -33.19 -22.30
N LEU A 147 -1.82 -34.34 -21.63
CA LEU A 147 -1.06 -34.56 -20.40
C LEU A 147 0.45 -34.48 -20.63
N SER A 148 0.94 -34.90 -21.80
CA SER A 148 2.36 -34.81 -22.17
C SER A 148 2.83 -33.35 -22.25
N SER A 149 2.07 -32.48 -22.92
CA SER A 149 2.41 -31.06 -23.04
C SER A 149 2.42 -30.35 -21.68
N PHE A 150 1.53 -30.75 -20.77
CA PHE A 150 1.53 -30.25 -19.40
C PHE A 150 2.77 -30.67 -18.60
N LYS A 151 3.17 -31.94 -18.70
CA LYS A 151 4.37 -32.46 -18.01
C LYS A 151 5.65 -31.79 -18.52
N GLU A 152 5.80 -31.68 -19.83
CA GLU A 152 6.94 -30.98 -20.45
C GLU A 152 7.03 -29.53 -19.99
N GLN A 153 5.90 -28.79 -19.99
CA GLN A 153 5.87 -27.41 -19.52
C GLN A 153 6.22 -27.31 -18.03
N LYS A 154 5.70 -28.22 -17.21
CA LYS A 154 5.99 -28.27 -15.77
C LYS A 154 7.48 -28.50 -15.52
N GLU A 155 8.12 -29.39 -16.26
CA GLU A 155 9.56 -29.68 -16.14
C GLU A 155 10.43 -28.53 -16.64
N ALA A 156 9.98 -27.81 -17.69
CA ALA A 156 10.68 -26.66 -18.25
C ALA A 156 10.51 -25.37 -17.41
N SER A 157 9.51 -25.31 -16.55
CA SER A 157 9.22 -24.12 -15.76
C SER A 157 9.84 -24.22 -14.37
N THR A 158 10.61 -23.21 -13.98
CA THR A 158 10.98 -22.95 -12.59
C THR A 158 9.80 -22.23 -11.91
N TRP A 159 8.76 -22.99 -11.56
CA TRP A 159 7.75 -22.53 -10.59
C TRP A 159 8.26 -22.74 -9.17
#